data_AF-W7UZ68-F1
#
_entry.id   AF-W7UZ68-F1
#
_cell.length_a   1.000
_cell.length_b   1.000
_cell.length_c   1.000
_cell.angle_alpha   90.00
_cell.angle_beta   90.00
_cell.angle_gamma   90.00
#
_symmetry.space_group_name_H-M   'P 1'
#
loop_
_entity.id
_entity.type
_entity.pdbx_description
1 polymer ?
#
loop_
_entity_poly.entity_id
_entity_poly.type
_entity_poly.pdbx_seq_one_letter_code
_entity_poly.pdbx_strand_id
1 'polypeptide(L)'
;MIHCGKTMLKGLFKIEKRGIPTKGSSLVYPVSTFYDGLEKLCEVPVDTTLGYYCSECGMLIGIFPVTHPTGFAGKFKQDIDDNIDILPKKVCTECGAEIDVDYPRCPFCGHIYEAI
;
A
#
# COMPACT_ATOMS: atom_id res chain seq x y z
N MET A 1 -9.96 -2.52 -26.12
CA MET A 1 -8.82 -2.15 -27.00
C MET A 1 -7.81 -3.28 -26.92
N ILE A 2 -7.63 -3.98 -28.03
CA ILE A 2 -6.91 -5.26 -28.10
C ILE A 2 -5.44 -4.95 -28.35
N HIS A 3 -4.59 -5.46 -27.47
CA HIS A 3 -3.14 -5.30 -27.52
C HIS A 3 -2.60 -5.67 -28.92
N CYS A 4 -1.75 -4.84 -29.52
CA CYS A 4 -1.33 -5.01 -30.92
C CYS A 4 -0.34 -6.17 -31.16
N GLY A 5 0.09 -6.88 -30.10
CA GLY A 5 0.97 -8.04 -30.18
C GLY A 5 2.43 -7.75 -30.58
N LYS A 6 2.79 -6.49 -30.85
CA LYS A 6 4.15 -6.11 -31.23
C LYS A 6 5.10 -6.07 -30.03
N THR A 7 6.39 -6.31 -30.30
CA THR A 7 7.47 -6.23 -29.31
C THR A 7 7.51 -4.85 -28.66
N MET A 8 7.64 -4.82 -27.33
CA MET A 8 7.75 -3.59 -26.57
C MET A 8 9.21 -3.16 -26.40
N LEU A 9 9.44 -1.85 -26.41
CA LEU A 9 10.73 -1.25 -26.08
C LEU A 9 10.96 -1.33 -24.57
N LYS A 10 12.13 -1.84 -24.17
CA LYS A 10 12.56 -1.90 -22.77
C LYS A 10 13.30 -0.61 -22.40
N GLY A 11 12.97 -0.02 -21.26
CA GLY A 11 13.63 1.18 -20.77
C GLY A 11 13.43 1.43 -19.28
N LEU A 12 13.91 2.59 -18.80
CA LEU A 12 13.62 3.06 -17.45
C LEU A 12 12.28 3.81 -17.47
N PHE A 13 11.30 3.33 -16.70
CA PHE A 13 10.05 4.03 -16.42
C PHE A 13 10.28 4.97 -15.25
N LYS A 14 9.90 6.25 -15.38
CA LYS A 14 10.01 7.26 -14.32
C LYS A 14 8.67 7.96 -14.12
N ILE A 15 8.23 8.08 -12.87
CA ILE A 15 7.05 8.86 -12.51
C ILE A 15 7.47 10.32 -12.31
N GLU A 16 7.18 11.16 -13.29
CA GLU A 16 7.37 12.59 -13.18
C GLU A 16 6.17 13.25 -12.50
N LYS A 17 6.45 14.17 -11.57
CA LYS A 17 5.44 15.05 -11.01
C LYS A 17 5.39 16.33 -11.79
N ARG A 18 4.34 16.50 -12.58
CA ARG A 18 4.03 17.79 -13.20
C ARG A 18 2.99 18.50 -12.35
N GLY A 19 3.45 19.42 -11.52
CA GLY A 19 2.55 20.31 -10.79
C GLY A 19 1.94 21.37 -11.72
N ILE A 20 0.72 21.82 -11.41
CA ILE A 20 0.21 23.08 -11.96
C ILE A 20 1.03 24.19 -11.27
N PRO A 21 1.76 25.05 -12.00
CA PRO A 21 2.73 25.99 -11.42
C PRO A 21 2.21 26.93 -10.34
N THR A 22 0.89 27.08 -10.20
CA THR A 22 0.23 28.13 -9.41
C THR A 22 -0.25 27.71 -8.02
N LYS A 23 -0.13 26.45 -7.58
CA LYS A 23 -0.71 25.98 -6.30
C LYS A 23 0.25 25.34 -5.31
N GLY A 24 1.38 26.00 -5.06
CA GLY A 24 2.20 25.75 -3.87
C GLY A 24 3.00 24.45 -3.89
N SER A 25 4.21 24.52 -3.38
CA SER A 25 5.12 23.40 -3.19
C SER A 25 4.59 22.45 -2.11
N SER A 26 3.67 21.56 -2.50
CA SER A 26 3.37 20.37 -1.70
C SER A 26 4.60 19.47 -1.78
N LEU A 27 5.14 19.04 -0.62
CA LEU A 27 6.15 18.01 -0.51
C LEU A 27 5.54 16.68 -0.93
N VAL A 28 5.38 16.47 -2.23
CA VAL A 28 4.90 15.20 -2.74
C VAL A 28 6.12 14.29 -2.76
N TYR A 29 6.06 13.14 -2.10
CA TYR A 29 7.02 12.03 -2.28
C TYR A 29 6.53 11.11 -3.41
N PRO A 30 7.37 10.73 -4.38
CA PRO A 30 6.89 10.00 -5.55
C PRO A 30 6.64 8.56 -5.12
N VAL A 31 5.37 8.22 -4.97
CA VAL A 31 4.92 6.87 -4.70
C VAL A 31 4.17 6.35 -5.92
N SER A 32 4.46 5.11 -6.29
CA SER A 32 3.67 4.36 -7.27
C SER A 32 2.57 3.65 -6.52
N THR A 33 1.31 3.84 -6.91
CA THR A 33 0.16 3.23 -6.22
C THR A 33 -0.73 2.51 -7.21
N PHE A 34 -1.16 1.30 -6.84
CA PHE A 34 -2.10 0.51 -7.63
C PHE A 34 -3.47 0.47 -6.96
N TYR A 35 -4.52 0.72 -7.76
CA TYR A 35 -5.91 0.70 -7.32
C TYR A 35 -6.71 -0.34 -8.11
N ASP A 36 -7.66 -0.98 -7.44
CA ASP A 36 -8.77 -1.69 -8.07
C ASP A 36 -10.08 -0.97 -7.75
N GLY A 37 -10.64 -0.26 -8.75
CA GLY A 37 -11.70 0.70 -8.52
C GLY A 37 -11.25 1.85 -7.61
N LEU A 38 -11.84 1.94 -6.41
CA LEU A 38 -11.51 2.94 -5.39
C LEU A 38 -10.57 2.40 -4.30
N GLU A 39 -10.27 1.09 -4.30
CA GLU A 39 -9.51 0.42 -3.25
C GLU A 39 -8.01 0.49 -3.55
N LYS A 40 -7.22 1.01 -2.60
CA LYS A 40 -5.76 1.06 -2.71
C LYS A 40 -5.16 -0.30 -2.31
N LEU A 41 -4.60 -1.03 -3.27
CA LEU A 41 -4.10 -2.39 -3.03
C LEU A 41 -2.63 -2.44 -2.64
N CYS A 42 -1.78 -1.62 -3.27
CA CYS A 42 -0.37 -1.56 -2.92
C CYS A 42 0.27 -0.21 -3.27
N GLU A 43 1.39 0.06 -2.61
CA GLU A 43 2.24 1.21 -2.89
C GLU A 43 3.72 0.84 -2.88
N VAL A 44 4.51 1.60 -3.64
CA VAL A 44 5.96 1.45 -3.72
C VAL A 44 6.62 2.82 -3.60
N PRO A 45 7.58 3.00 -2.67
CA PRO A 45 8.31 4.26 -2.48
C PRO A 45 9.44 4.41 -3.52
N VAL A 46 9.17 4.09 -4.77
CA VAL A 46 10.11 4.27 -5.89
C VAL A 46 9.46 5.10 -6.99
N ASP A 47 10.27 6.00 -7.55
CA ASP A 47 9.90 6.88 -8.66
C ASP A 47 10.41 6.37 -10.01
N THR A 48 11.20 5.31 -10.00
CA THR A 48 11.83 4.70 -11.17
C THR A 48 11.73 3.18 -11.12
N THR A 49 11.45 2.56 -12.26
CA THR A 49 11.47 1.10 -12.38
C THR A 49 11.70 0.64 -13.81
N LEU A 50 11.80 -0.68 -14.03
CA LEU A 50 11.86 -1.25 -15.38
C LEU A 50 10.53 -1.04 -16.11
N GLY A 51 10.60 -0.42 -17.28
CA GLY A 51 9.47 -0.09 -18.13
C GLY A 51 9.46 -0.80 -19.47
N TYR A 52 8.27 -1.02 -20.00
CA TYR A 52 8.02 -1.50 -21.35
C TYR A 52 7.04 -0.56 -22.04
N TYR A 53 7.41 -0.07 -23.23
CA TYR A 53 6.58 0.82 -24.04
C TYR A 53 6.33 0.24 -25.43
N CYS A 54 5.07 0.20 -25.85
CA CYS A 54 4.69 -0.12 -27.22
C CYS A 54 4.46 1.17 -28.00
N SER A 55 5.33 1.46 -28.97
CA SER A 55 5.22 2.66 -29.82
C SER A 55 4.03 2.67 -30.78
N GLU A 56 3.32 1.55 -30.89
CA GLU A 56 2.29 1.33 -31.92
C GLU A 56 0.90 1.48 -31.35
N CYS A 57 0.63 0.87 -30.19
CA CYS A 57 -0.64 1.02 -29.48
C CYS A 57 -0.56 1.95 -28.25
N GLY A 58 0.61 2.52 -27.95
CA GLY A 58 0.81 3.45 -26.84
C GLY A 58 0.81 2.80 -25.45
N MET A 59 0.80 1.47 -25.36
CA MET A 59 0.79 0.75 -24.08
C MET A 59 2.10 0.96 -23.33
N LEU A 60 2.01 1.34 -22.06
CA LEU A 60 3.14 1.57 -21.16
C LEU A 60 2.95 0.74 -19.88
N ILE A 61 3.95 -0.08 -19.54
CA ILE A 61 3.91 -0.99 -18.38
C ILE A 61 5.16 -0.75 -17.53
N GLY A 62 4.98 -0.53 -16.22
CA GLY A 62 6.07 -0.53 -15.24
C GLY A 62 6.03 -1.81 -14.41
N ILE A 63 7.19 -2.43 -14.16
CA ILE A 63 7.31 -3.61 -13.29
C ILE A 63 7.85 -3.17 -11.94
N PHE A 64 7.10 -3.35 -10.85
CA PHE A 64 7.56 -3.02 -9.50
C PHE A 64 7.80 -4.29 -8.69
N PRO A 65 9.06 -4.75 -8.52
CA PRO A 65 9.34 -6.07 -7.94
C PRO A 65 9.14 -6.15 -6.43
N VAL A 66 9.18 -5.02 -5.73
CA VAL A 66 8.94 -4.94 -4.28
C VAL A 66 7.76 -4.02 -4.06
N THR A 67 6.65 -4.56 -3.57
CA THR A 67 5.43 -3.80 -3.28
C THR A 67 5.05 -3.95 -1.83
N HIS A 68 4.63 -2.85 -1.19
CA HIS A 68 4.02 -2.90 0.13
C HIS A 68 2.50 -3.06 -0.05
N PRO A 69 1.90 -4.21 0.32
CA PRO A 69 0.46 -4.36 0.29
C PRO A 69 -0.16 -3.41 1.30
N THR A 70 -1.18 -2.65 0.88
CA THR A 70 -1.96 -1.78 1.78
C THR A 70 -3.36 -2.34 2.04
N GLY A 71 -3.69 -3.47 1.41
CA GLY A 71 -4.91 -4.25 1.56
C GLY A 71 -4.73 -5.62 0.88
N PHE A 72 -5.75 -6.47 0.93
CA PHE A 72 -5.73 -7.76 0.25
C PHE A 72 -6.55 -7.75 -1.04
N ALA A 73 -6.02 -8.28 -2.13
CA ALA A 73 -6.64 -8.24 -3.46
C ALA A 73 -7.20 -9.60 -3.93
N GLY A 74 -8.26 -9.58 -4.72
CA GLY A 74 -8.80 -10.75 -5.43
C GLY A 74 -9.18 -11.89 -4.48
N LYS A 75 -8.67 -13.10 -4.72
CA LYS A 75 -8.95 -14.30 -3.89
C LYS A 75 -8.44 -14.22 -2.46
N PHE A 76 -7.55 -13.26 -2.17
CA PHE A 76 -7.03 -13.01 -0.83
C PHE A 76 -7.78 -11.89 -0.13
N LYS A 77 -8.73 -11.23 -0.82
CA LYS A 77 -9.60 -10.22 -0.23
C LYS A 77 -10.33 -10.87 0.94
N GLN A 78 -9.82 -10.62 2.14
CA GLN A 78 -10.49 -11.03 3.36
C GLN A 78 -11.60 -10.02 3.55
N ASP A 79 -12.83 -10.49 3.51
CA ASP A 79 -13.98 -9.78 4.06
C ASP A 79 -13.87 -9.91 5.59
N ILE A 80 -12.81 -9.29 6.14
CA ILE A 80 -12.77 -9.03 7.57
C ILE A 80 -13.83 -7.97 7.75
N ASP A 81 -14.90 -8.36 8.42
CA ASP A 81 -15.83 -7.41 8.99
C ASP A 81 -15.01 -6.50 9.91
N ASP A 82 -14.60 -5.34 9.40
CA ASP A 82 -13.97 -4.29 10.19
C ASP A 82 -14.96 -3.74 11.25
N ASN A 83 -16.23 -4.21 11.27
CA ASN A 83 -17.16 -4.11 12.40
C ASN A 83 -17.16 -5.37 13.30
N ILE A 84 -16.03 -6.06 13.49
CA ILE A 84 -15.81 -6.70 14.79
C ILE A 84 -15.66 -5.56 15.81
N ASP A 85 -16.83 -5.14 16.27
CA ASP A 85 -17.11 -4.21 17.33
C ASP A 85 -16.11 -4.37 18.47
N ILE A 86 -15.34 -3.31 18.73
CA ILE A 86 -14.82 -2.91 20.04
C ILE A 86 -14.53 -4.12 20.94
N LEU A 87 -13.43 -4.83 20.66
CA LEU A 87 -12.91 -5.77 21.65
C LEU A 87 -12.77 -5.02 22.98
N PRO A 88 -13.19 -5.61 24.11
CA PRO A 88 -13.02 -4.97 25.40
C PRO A 88 -11.56 -4.56 25.56
N LYS A 89 -11.33 -3.31 25.95
CA LYS A 89 -9.97 -2.78 26.17
C LYS A 89 -9.55 -3.04 27.61
N LYS A 90 -8.30 -3.43 27.81
CA LYS A 90 -7.65 -3.49 29.12
C LYS A 90 -6.60 -2.39 29.22
N VAL A 91 -6.42 -1.88 30.43
CA VAL A 91 -5.35 -0.93 30.74
C VAL A 91 -4.11 -1.72 31.15
N CYS A 92 -2.96 -1.44 30.54
CA CYS A 92 -1.70 -2.01 30.97
C CYS A 92 -1.35 -1.53 32.38
N THR A 93 -1.15 -2.47 33.31
CA THR A 93 -0.79 -2.21 34.70
C THR A 93 0.58 -1.54 34.86
N GLU A 94 1.49 -1.76 33.91
CA GLU A 94 2.85 -1.20 33.95
C GLU A 94 2.95 0.20 33.33
N CYS A 95 2.26 0.45 32.20
CA CYS A 95 2.45 1.68 31.42
C CYS A 95 1.18 2.51 31.20
N GLY A 96 0.03 2.06 31.72
CA GLY A 96 -1.24 2.79 31.63
C GLY A 96 -1.86 2.87 30.22
N ALA A 97 -1.29 2.18 29.23
CA ALA A 97 -1.81 2.21 27.86
C ALA A 97 -3.11 1.39 27.74
N GLU A 98 -4.12 1.94 27.08
CA GLU A 98 -5.32 1.19 26.68
C GLU A 98 -5.01 0.33 25.46
N ILE A 99 -5.21 -0.98 25.62
CA ILE A 99 -4.92 -1.99 24.59
C ILE A 99 -6.08 -2.98 24.53
N ASP A 100 -6.25 -3.66 23.39
CA ASP A 100 -7.30 -4.69 23.27
C ASP A 100 -6.99 -5.89 24.19
N VAL A 101 -8.01 -6.51 24.78
CA VAL A 101 -7.86 -7.62 25.74
C VAL A 101 -7.11 -8.81 25.14
N ASP A 102 -7.22 -9.01 23.83
CA ASP A 102 -6.64 -10.14 23.11
C ASP A 102 -5.12 -10.05 22.94
N TYR A 103 -4.50 -8.92 23.28
CA TYR A 103 -3.04 -8.81 23.27
C TYR A 103 -2.42 -9.64 24.42
N PRO A 104 -1.67 -10.73 24.13
CA PRO A 104 -1.00 -11.53 25.17
C PRO A 104 0.16 -10.76 25.84
N ARG A 105 0.59 -9.66 25.20
CA ARG A 105 1.67 -8.79 25.66
C ARG A 105 1.34 -7.34 25.31
N CYS A 106 1.66 -6.40 26.19
CA CYS A 106 1.49 -4.97 25.92
C CYS A 106 2.39 -4.55 24.73
N PRO A 107 1.84 -4.01 23.64
CA PRO A 107 2.62 -3.57 22.48
C PRO A 107 3.51 -2.34 22.77
N PHE A 108 3.26 -1.63 23.87
CA PHE A 108 3.98 -0.40 24.22
C PHE A 108 5.14 -0.63 25.18
N CYS A 109 4.97 -1.44 26.22
CA CYS A 109 6.01 -1.69 27.24
C CYS A 109 6.50 -3.14 27.28
N GLY A 110 5.85 -4.06 26.57
CA GLY A 110 6.26 -5.44 26.54
C GLY A 110 5.90 -6.27 27.78
N HIS A 111 5.06 -5.76 28.69
CA HIS A 111 4.53 -6.53 29.82
C HIS A 111 3.72 -7.73 29.31
N ILE A 112 3.96 -8.92 29.88
CA ILE A 112 3.27 -10.16 29.50
C ILE A 112 2.11 -10.35 30.48
N TYR A 113 0.89 -10.49 29.96
CA TYR A 113 -0.26 -10.83 30.79
C TYR A 113 -0.24 -12.34 31.01
N GLU A 114 -0.03 -12.79 32.24
CA GLU A 114 -0.11 -14.21 32.57
C GLU A 114 -1.51 -14.72 32.21
N ALA A 115 -1.57 -15.76 31.36
CA ALA A 115 -2.81 -16.43 31.04
C ALA A 115 -3.32 -17.13 32.30
N ILE A 116 -4.54 -16.82 32.72
CA ILE A 116 -5.29 -17.61 33.71
C ILE A 116 -5.91 -18.80 33.00
#